data_AF-A0A8T2IDH0-F1
#
_entry.id   AF-A0A8T2IDH0-F1
#
_cell.length_a   1.000
_cell.length_b   1.000
_cell.length_c   1.000
_cell.angle_alpha   90.00
_cell.angle_beta   90.00
_cell.angle_gamma   90.00
#
_symmetry.space_group_name_H-M   'P 1'
#
loop_
_entity.id
_entity.type
_entity.pdbx_description
1 polymer ?
#
loop_
_entity_poly.entity_id
_entity_poly.type
_entity_poly.pdbx_seq_one_letter_code
_entity_poly.pdbx_strand_id
1 'polypeptide(L)'
;ASEITFLRTLQSYSQSVLTYEKPELQQTALKCIPVSDLRTRAQKRFIETKGLDSGTVVNEEDFLLLELLRWFKEEFFQWVNSLPCSRCGGQTEIKQALSPSAEDQRWEADRVENHYCNKCKYSNRFPRQ
;
A
#
# COMPACT_ATOMS: atom_id res chain seq x y z
N ALA A 1 31.74 -2.96 5.10
CA ALA A 1 30.71 -2.13 4.43
C ALA A 1 29.34 -2.81 4.40
N SER A 2 29.23 -4.10 4.02
CA SER A 2 27.93 -4.80 3.97
C SER A 2 27.31 -5.02 5.35
N GLU A 3 28.10 -5.41 6.36
CA GLU A 3 27.60 -5.67 7.72
C GLU A 3 27.01 -4.40 8.38
N ILE A 4 27.71 -3.27 8.27
CA ILE A 4 27.22 -1.97 8.79
C ILE A 4 25.92 -1.55 8.10
N THR A 5 25.81 -1.77 6.78
CA THR A 5 24.59 -1.46 6.02
C THR A 5 23.44 -2.37 6.47
N PHE A 6 23.71 -3.67 6.62
CA PHE A 6 22.73 -4.64 7.11
C PHE A 6 22.20 -4.28 8.50
N LEU A 7 23.07 -3.98 9.46
CA LEU A 7 22.68 -3.60 10.82
C LEU A 7 21.87 -2.30 10.81
N ARG A 8 22.26 -1.32 10.00
CA ARG A 8 21.50 -0.06 9.86
C ARG A 8 20.11 -0.30 9.27
N THR A 9 19.97 -1.17 8.28
CA THR A 9 18.68 -1.54 7.70
C THR A 9 17.79 -2.23 8.73
N LEU A 10 18.34 -3.18 9.49
CA LEU A 10 17.61 -3.85 10.58
C LEU A 10 17.09 -2.85 11.61
N GLN A 11 17.95 -1.95 12.07
CA GLN A 11 17.59 -0.92 13.04
C GLN A 11 16.50 0.03 12.48
N SER A 12 16.60 0.38 11.20
CA SER A 12 15.58 1.21 10.53
C SER A 12 14.22 0.51 10.49
N TYR A 13 14.19 -0.76 10.09
CA TYR A 13 12.94 -1.53 10.04
C TYR A 13 12.34 -1.78 11.42
N SER A 14 13.16 -2.10 12.44
CA SER A 14 12.66 -2.27 13.80
C SER A 14 12.00 -1.00 14.35
N GLN A 15 12.51 0.17 13.97
CA GLN A 15 11.89 1.43 14.35
C GLN A 15 10.63 1.73 13.53
N SER A 16 10.65 1.40 12.23
CA SER A 16 9.55 1.70 11.30
C SER A 16 8.28 0.92 11.63
N VAL A 17 8.39 -0.36 12.02
CA VAL A 17 7.22 -1.19 12.36
C VAL A 17 6.43 -0.65 13.57
N LEU A 18 7.09 0.07 14.48
CA LEU A 18 6.42 0.68 15.64
C LEU A 18 5.43 1.78 15.23
N THR A 19 5.54 2.33 14.02
CA THR A 19 4.55 3.27 13.49
C THR A 19 3.16 2.63 13.36
N TYR A 20 3.07 1.33 13.07
CA TYR A 20 1.78 0.62 12.97
C TYR A 20 1.07 0.46 14.32
N GLU A 21 1.79 0.60 15.43
CA GLU A 21 1.22 0.52 16.79
C GLU A 21 0.60 1.84 17.28
N LYS A 22 0.76 2.93 16.52
CA LYS A 22 0.21 4.24 16.87
C LYS A 22 -1.33 4.26 16.76
N PRO A 23 -2.09 4.46 17.86
CA PRO A 23 -3.54 4.38 17.83
C PRO A 23 -4.20 5.37 16.86
N GLU A 24 -3.65 6.58 16.73
CA GLU A 24 -4.15 7.62 15.83
C GLU A 24 -4.05 7.21 14.34
N LEU A 25 -3.00 6.47 13.97
CA LEU A 25 -2.82 5.96 12.61
C LEU A 25 -3.74 4.77 12.36
N GLN A 26 -3.87 3.87 13.33
CA GLN A 26 -4.83 2.76 13.25
C GLN A 26 -6.27 3.28 13.08
N GLN A 27 -6.67 4.30 13.85
CA GLN A 27 -7.99 4.92 13.70
C GLN A 27 -8.16 5.58 12.32
N THR A 28 -7.12 6.20 11.79
CA THR A 28 -7.16 6.79 10.44
C THR A 28 -7.31 5.70 9.37
N ALA A 29 -6.58 4.59 9.48
CA ALA A 29 -6.71 3.45 8.58
C ALA A 29 -8.12 2.83 8.65
N LEU A 30 -8.68 2.66 9.85
CA LEU A 30 -10.03 2.12 10.05
C LEU A 30 -11.13 2.99 9.43
N LYS A 31 -10.92 4.30 9.27
CA LYS A 31 -11.87 5.18 8.57
C LYS A 31 -11.87 4.94 7.05
N CYS A 32 -10.78 4.42 6.49
CA CYS A 32 -10.67 4.11 5.06
C CYS A 32 -11.13 2.68 4.74
N ILE A 33 -11.06 1.78 5.71
CA ILE A 33 -11.41 0.36 5.53
C ILE A 33 -12.91 0.16 5.79
N PRO A 34 -13.67 -0.49 4.88
CA PRO A 34 -15.07 -0.83 5.10
C PRO A 34 -15.22 -2.05 6.03
N VAL A 35 -14.81 -1.90 7.29
CA VAL A 35 -14.66 -3.00 8.26
C VAL A 35 -15.95 -3.79 8.45
N SER A 36 -17.09 -3.11 8.58
CA SER A 36 -18.39 -3.75 8.77
C SER A 36 -18.74 -4.67 7.59
N ASP A 37 -18.57 -4.18 6.36
CA ASP A 37 -18.88 -4.95 5.15
C ASP A 37 -17.94 -6.15 5.01
N LEU A 38 -16.65 -5.96 5.29
CA LEU A 38 -15.65 -7.03 5.28
C LEU A 38 -15.99 -8.13 6.28
N ARG A 39 -16.40 -7.78 7.50
CA ARG A 39 -16.84 -8.74 8.52
C ARG A 39 -18.10 -9.48 8.10
N THR A 40 -19.11 -8.78 7.55
CA THR A 40 -20.31 -9.44 7.05
C THR A 40 -19.99 -10.45 5.94
N ARG A 41 -19.10 -10.11 5.00
CA ARG A 41 -18.66 -11.04 3.94
C ARG A 41 -17.88 -12.23 4.50
N ALA A 42 -17.00 -11.98 5.47
CA ALA A 42 -16.20 -13.01 6.12
C ALA A 42 -17.08 -14.01 6.88
N GLN A 43 -18.00 -13.52 7.71
CA GLN A 43 -18.95 -14.33 8.47
C GLN A 43 -19.80 -15.22 7.55
N LYS A 44 -20.30 -14.65 6.45
CA LYS A 44 -21.07 -15.41 5.45
C LYS A 44 -20.25 -16.58 4.88
N ARG A 45 -19.03 -16.31 4.43
CA ARG A 45 -18.14 -17.36 3.87
C ARG A 45 -17.75 -18.41 4.92
N PHE A 46 -17.49 -18.00 6.15
CA PHE A 46 -17.20 -18.90 7.25
C PHE A 46 -18.33 -19.90 7.50
N ILE A 47 -19.58 -19.43 7.56
CA ILE A 47 -20.77 -20.28 7.75
C ILE A 47 -20.93 -21.25 6.57
N GLU A 48 -20.78 -20.77 5.33
CA GLU A 48 -20.87 -21.60 4.13
C GLU A 48 -19.82 -22.73 4.12
N THR A 49 -18.56 -22.42 4.49
CA THR A 49 -17.48 -23.42 4.54
C THR A 49 -17.69 -24.45 5.65
N LYS A 50 -18.08 -24.02 6.86
CA LYS A 50 -18.37 -24.95 7.97
C LYS A 50 -19.54 -25.88 7.69
N GLY A 51 -20.52 -25.44 6.90
CA GLY A 51 -21.64 -26.27 6.47
C GLY A 51 -21.26 -27.36 5.46
N LEU A 52 -20.16 -27.18 4.72
CA LEU A 52 -19.67 -28.12 3.70
C LEU A 52 -18.62 -29.10 4.24
N ASP A 53 -17.75 -28.65 5.15
CA ASP A 53 -16.76 -29.49 5.80
C ASP A 53 -16.58 -29.11 7.29
N SER A 54 -17.20 -29.91 8.16
CA SER A 54 -17.08 -29.74 9.61
C SER A 54 -15.68 -30.08 10.15
N GLY A 55 -14.82 -30.75 9.37
CA GLY A 55 -13.46 -31.14 9.74
C GLY A 55 -12.41 -30.04 9.57
N THR A 56 -12.70 -28.98 8.80
CA THR A 56 -11.74 -27.89 8.57
C THR A 56 -11.54 -27.05 9.84
N VAL A 57 -10.27 -26.89 10.26
CA VAL A 57 -9.85 -26.02 11.37
C VAL A 57 -9.53 -24.62 10.85
N VAL A 58 -10.58 -23.84 10.59
CA VAL A 58 -10.51 -22.41 10.27
C VAL A 58 -11.45 -21.64 11.18
N ASN A 59 -11.13 -20.38 11.45
CA ASN A 59 -11.97 -19.46 12.23
C ASN A 59 -12.45 -18.30 11.35
N GLU A 60 -13.34 -17.45 11.88
CA GLU A 60 -13.89 -16.30 11.15
C GLU A 60 -12.83 -15.26 10.78
N GLU A 61 -11.80 -15.08 11.61
CA GLU A 61 -10.70 -14.12 11.37
C GLU A 61 -9.86 -14.50 10.14
N ASP A 62 -9.70 -15.80 9.86
CA ASP A 62 -9.06 -16.27 8.63
C ASP A 62 -9.83 -15.77 7.39
N PHE A 63 -11.16 -15.82 7.43
CA PHE A 63 -12.00 -15.28 6.35
C PHE A 63 -11.97 -13.76 6.30
N LEU A 64 -11.88 -13.08 7.45
CA LEU A 64 -11.72 -11.62 7.48
C LEU A 64 -10.40 -11.19 6.81
N LEU A 65 -9.31 -11.90 7.07
CA LEU A 65 -8.02 -11.67 6.40
C LEU A 65 -8.15 -11.83 4.88
N LEU A 66 -8.83 -12.89 4.41
CA LEU A 66 -9.05 -13.11 2.97
C LEU A 66 -9.89 -12.00 2.33
N GLU A 67 -10.94 -11.54 3.02
CA GLU A 67 -11.77 -10.43 2.54
C GLU A 67 -10.99 -9.12 2.51
N LEU A 68 -10.14 -8.85 3.50
CA LEU A 68 -9.26 -7.69 3.55
C LEU A 68 -8.23 -7.70 2.41
N LEU A 69 -7.61 -8.85 2.14
CA LEU A 69 -6.65 -9.02 1.03
C LEU A 69 -7.32 -8.76 -0.33
N ARG A 70 -8.53 -9.31 -0.54
CA ARG A 70 -9.29 -9.08 -1.77
C ARG A 70 -9.63 -7.61 -1.95
N TRP A 71 -10.20 -6.97 -0.92
CA TRP A 71 -10.54 -5.55 -0.95
C TRP A 71 -9.32 -4.67 -1.23
N PHE A 72 -8.19 -4.93 -0.56
CA PHE A 72 -6.97 -4.17 -0.79
C PHE A 72 -6.51 -4.25 -2.25
N LYS A 73 -6.57 -5.46 -2.82
CA LYS A 73 -6.08 -5.74 -4.17
C LYS A 73 -7.00 -5.24 -5.29
N GLU A 74 -8.31 -5.33 -5.09
CA GLU A 74 -9.32 -5.13 -6.14
C GLU A 74 -9.99 -3.74 -6.05
N GLU A 75 -10.08 -3.17 -4.85
CA GLU A 75 -10.91 -1.97 -4.61
C GLU A 75 -10.09 -0.77 -4.11
N PHE A 76 -9.16 -1.00 -3.18
CA PHE A 76 -8.47 0.11 -2.50
C PHE A 76 -7.18 0.56 -3.19
N PHE A 77 -6.28 -0.39 -3.50
CA PHE A 77 -4.93 -0.07 -3.96
C PHE A 77 -4.77 -0.35 -5.45
N GLN A 78 -3.92 0.44 -6.10
CA GLN A 78 -3.66 0.32 -7.53
C GLN A 78 -2.18 0.12 -7.80
N TRP A 79 -1.87 -0.78 -8.73
CA TRP A 79 -0.50 -0.94 -9.22
C TRP A 79 -0.15 0.19 -10.19
N VAL A 80 0.97 0.87 -9.94
CA VAL A 80 1.48 1.94 -10.81
C VAL A 80 2.76 1.47 -11.47
N ASN A 81 2.69 1.19 -12.77
CA ASN A 81 3.90 0.95 -13.59
C ASN A 81 4.44 2.27 -14.17
N SER A 82 3.55 3.15 -14.64
CA SER A 82 3.89 4.48 -15.11
C SER A 82 2.72 5.43 -14.87
N LEU A 83 2.97 6.61 -14.30
CA LEU A 83 1.92 7.59 -14.05
C LEU A 83 1.40 8.19 -15.36
N PRO A 84 0.08 8.22 -15.62
CA PRO A 84 -0.43 9.01 -16.74
C PRO A 84 -0.09 10.49 -16.55
N CYS A 85 0.09 11.21 -17.65
CA CYS A 85 0.40 12.63 -17.59
C CYS A 85 -0.78 13.40 -16.98
N SER A 86 -0.54 14.15 -15.90
CA SER A 86 -1.59 14.93 -15.23
C SER A 86 -2.19 16.05 -16.07
N ARG A 87 -1.55 16.43 -17.19
CA ARG A 87 -2.03 17.48 -18.10
C ARG A 87 -2.89 16.94 -19.24
N CYS A 88 -2.60 15.74 -19.76
CA CYS A 88 -3.27 15.22 -20.96
C CYS A 88 -3.78 13.78 -20.83
N GLY A 89 -3.58 13.12 -19.69
CA GLY A 89 -3.91 11.70 -19.47
C GLY A 89 -3.06 10.71 -20.27
N GLY A 90 -2.15 11.20 -21.12
CA GLY A 90 -1.35 10.37 -22.00
C GLY A 90 -0.24 9.59 -21.29
N GLN A 91 0.37 8.65 -22.01
CA GLN A 91 1.50 7.86 -21.51
C GLN A 91 2.76 8.70 -21.23
N THR A 92 3.56 8.21 -20.30
CA THR A 92 4.84 8.80 -19.88
C THR A 92 5.95 7.77 -19.91
N GLU A 93 7.19 8.26 -20.00
CA GLU A 93 8.40 7.45 -19.91
C GLU A 93 9.20 7.81 -18.65
N ILE A 94 9.91 6.84 -18.09
CA ILE A 94 10.80 7.07 -16.95
C ILE A 94 12.04 7.83 -17.44
N LYS A 95 12.35 8.96 -16.82
CA LYS A 95 13.59 9.71 -17.00
C LYS A 95 14.40 9.74 -15.71
N GLN A 96 15.53 10.46 -15.75
CA GLN A 96 16.35 10.71 -14.57
C GLN A 96 15.48 11.14 -13.39
N ALA A 97 15.70 10.48 -12.25
CA ALA A 97 15.02 10.76 -11.00
C ALA A 97 15.15 12.24 -10.62
N LEU A 98 14.14 12.74 -9.94
CA LEU A 98 14.10 14.11 -9.45
C LEU A 98 14.60 14.16 -8.01
N SER A 99 15.14 15.32 -7.63
CA SER A 99 15.44 15.57 -6.22
C SER A 99 14.13 15.64 -5.42
N PRO A 100 14.07 15.02 -4.22
CA PRO A 100 12.95 15.18 -3.30
C PRO A 100 12.75 16.65 -2.92
N SER A 101 11.51 17.12 -2.96
CA SER A 101 11.10 18.42 -2.44
C SER A 101 10.91 18.36 -0.92
N ALA A 102 10.70 19.52 -0.29
CA ALA A 102 10.35 19.57 1.14
C ALA A 102 9.05 18.82 1.46
N GLU A 103 8.09 18.80 0.53
CA GLU A 103 6.84 18.05 0.69
C GLU A 103 7.06 16.53 0.57
N ASP A 104 7.91 16.10 -0.37
CA ASP A 104 8.27 14.68 -0.51
C ASP A 104 8.94 14.17 0.78
N GLN A 105 9.89 14.93 1.33
CA GLN A 105 10.60 14.59 2.56
C GLN A 105 9.69 14.60 3.80
N ARG A 106 8.70 15.49 3.85
CA ARG A 106 7.69 15.51 4.91
C ARG A 106 6.93 14.18 5.02
N TRP A 107 6.75 13.49 3.90
CA TRP A 107 6.10 12.18 3.81
C TRP A 107 7.10 11.03 3.62
N GLU A 108 8.35 11.23 4.08
CA GLU A 108 9.41 10.23 4.12
C GLU A 108 9.83 9.67 2.74
N ALA A 109 9.54 10.37 1.65
CA ALA A 109 9.99 9.97 0.33
C ALA A 109 11.43 10.44 0.07
N ASP A 110 12.36 9.51 -0.12
CA ASP A 110 13.78 9.76 -0.37
C ASP A 110 14.15 9.71 -1.86
N ARG A 111 13.30 9.09 -2.68
CA ARG A 111 13.45 8.96 -4.12
C ARG A 111 12.21 9.49 -4.83
N VAL A 112 12.41 10.21 -5.93
CA VAL A 112 11.29 10.67 -6.77
C VAL A 112 11.51 10.21 -8.19
N GLU A 113 10.67 9.29 -8.65
CA GLU A 113 10.67 8.82 -10.03
C GLU A 113 10.06 9.90 -10.95
N ASN A 114 10.64 10.04 -12.15
CA ASN A 114 10.25 11.05 -13.13
C ASN A 114 9.50 10.40 -14.29
N HIS A 115 8.17 10.43 -14.25
CA HIS A 115 7.32 9.99 -15.33
C HIS A 115 7.09 11.15 -16.31
N TYR A 116 7.99 11.28 -17.28
CA TYR A 116 8.03 12.41 -18.19
C TYR A 116 7.08 12.23 -19.38
N CYS A 117 6.27 13.25 -19.65
CA CYS A 117 5.39 13.30 -20.82
C CYS A 117 6.06 14.06 -21.96
N ASN A 118 6.39 13.36 -23.06
CA ASN A 118 7.01 13.99 -24.23
C ASN A 118 6.09 14.93 -25.00
N LYS A 119 4.76 14.72 -24.95
CA LYS A 119 3.77 15.58 -25.62
C LYS A 119 3.62 16.92 -24.92
N CYS A 120 3.45 16.90 -23.60
CA CYS A 120 3.27 18.12 -22.79
C CYS A 120 4.58 18.74 -22.30
N LYS A 121 5.72 18.08 -22.53
CA LYS A 121 7.03 18.44 -21.96
C LYS A 121 6.97 18.65 -20.44
N TYR A 122 6.33 17.72 -19.75
CA TYR A 122 5.98 17.85 -18.33
C TYR A 122 6.42 16.63 -17.52
N SER A 123 7.03 16.87 -16.36
CA SER A 123 7.47 15.83 -15.42
C SER A 123 6.35 15.51 -14.42
N ASN A 124 5.89 14.26 -14.40
CA ASN A 124 4.95 13.76 -13.39
C ASN A 124 5.78 13.05 -12.30
N ARG A 125 5.71 13.58 -11.09
CA ARG A 125 6.53 13.13 -9.95
C ARG A 125 5.86 11.91 -9.31
N PHE A 126 6.61 10.84 -9.06
CA PHE A 126 6.16 9.71 -8.25
C PHE A 126 7.11 9.51 -7.05
N PRO A 127 6.80 10.10 -5.89
CA PRO A 127 7.61 9.97 -4.68
C PRO A 127 7.57 8.53 -4.13
N ARG A 128 8.72 8.07 -3.63
CA ARG A 128 8.97 6.74 -3.09
C ARG A 128 9.71 6.88 -1.76
N GLN A 129 9.20 6.23 -0.73
CA GLN A 129 9.97 5.84 0.46
C GLN A 129 10.87 4.65 0.14
#